data_AF-A0A9E3SMM6-F1
#
_entry.id   AF-A0A9E3SMM6-F1
#
_cell.length_a   1.000
_cell.length_b   1.000
_cell.length_c   1.000
_cell.angle_alpha   90.00
_cell.angle_beta   90.00
_cell.angle_gamma   90.00
#
_symmetry.space_group_name_H-M   'P 1'
#
loop_
_entity.id
_entity.type
_entity.pdbx_description
1 polymer ?
#
loop_
_entity_poly.entity_id
_entity_poly.type
_entity_poly.pdbx_seq_one_letter_code
_entity_poly.pdbx_strand_id
1 'polypeptide(L)'
;NTRRGLYGSVAVLVGAIVLIVFAIVPNYARLTGQPADTAPQTMATIDPTIIANLTVVPNMPPPTGDEAQQLHDLQVQVDACADYSDARREQMAQHIRWLLNPPTIPGDILLAAGKHPLARLIFGMAVYTSSEWRLKDRPADSCLIEVGRTLNDMLVTAGEEALTIYDE
;
A
#
# COMPACT_ATOMS: atom_id res chain seq x y z
N ASN A 1 -19.86 -42.88 29.35
CA ASN A 1 -21.04 -42.03 29.60
C ASN A 1 -20.81 -40.61 29.04
N THR A 2 -20.34 -40.47 27.80
CA THR A 2 -19.70 -39.21 27.33
C THR A 2 -20.06 -38.82 25.89
N ARG A 3 -21.05 -39.47 25.27
CA ARG A 3 -21.46 -39.18 23.87
C ARG A 3 -22.73 -38.33 23.72
N ARG A 4 -23.37 -37.91 24.83
CA ARG A 4 -24.62 -37.12 24.78
C ARG A 4 -24.40 -35.59 24.75
N GLY A 5 -23.18 -35.09 24.95
CA GLY A 5 -22.92 -33.64 24.99
C GLY A 5 -22.62 -32.98 23.63
N LEU A 6 -22.16 -33.73 22.62
CA LEU A 6 -21.71 -33.13 21.36
C LEU A 6 -22.85 -32.75 20.40
N TYR A 7 -23.99 -33.44 20.48
CA TYR A 7 -25.11 -33.23 19.54
C TYR A 7 -25.93 -31.97 19.84
N GLY A 8 -25.91 -31.49 21.09
CA GLY A 8 -26.61 -30.27 21.48
C GLY A 8 -25.98 -28.99 20.89
N SER A 9 -24.65 -28.90 20.89
CA SER A 9 -23.94 -27.69 20.42
C SER A 9 -23.98 -27.52 18.91
N VAL A 10 -23.97 -28.61 18.14
CA VAL A 10 -24.05 -28.54 16.67
C VAL A 10 -25.44 -28.07 16.22
N ALA A 11 -26.51 -28.51 16.88
CA ALA A 11 -27.88 -28.11 16.56
C ALA A 11 -28.12 -26.60 16.80
N VAL A 12 -27.57 -26.05 17.89
CA VAL A 12 -27.66 -24.62 18.20
C VAL A 12 -26.90 -23.76 17.18
N LEU A 13 -25.72 -24.22 16.75
CA LEU A 13 -24.87 -23.48 15.81
C LEU A 13 -25.46 -23.47 14.39
N VAL A 14 -26.04 -24.59 13.94
CA VAL A 14 -26.77 -24.66 12.67
C VAL A 14 -28.04 -23.80 12.70
N GLY A 15 -28.80 -23.82 13.80
CA GLY A 15 -29.98 -22.97 13.97
C GLY A 15 -29.67 -21.47 13.93
N ALA A 16 -28.55 -21.05 14.55
CA ALA A 16 -28.10 -19.67 14.51
C ALA A 16 -27.67 -19.23 13.10
N ILE A 17 -26.96 -20.08 12.34
CA ILE A 17 -26.57 -19.78 10.96
C ILE A 17 -27.81 -19.62 10.06
N VAL A 18 -28.80 -20.50 10.18
CA VAL A 18 -30.04 -20.41 9.37
C VAL A 18 -30.83 -19.15 9.70
N LEU A 19 -30.91 -18.75 10.97
CA LEU A 19 -31.58 -17.50 11.38
C LEU A 19 -30.85 -16.25 10.86
N ILE A 20 -29.51 -16.24 10.87
CA ILE A 20 -28.71 -15.14 10.30
C ILE A 20 -28.95 -15.05 8.79
N VAL A 21 -28.94 -16.16 8.06
CA VAL A 21 -29.20 -16.17 6.61
C VAL A 21 -30.63 -15.67 6.31
N PHE A 22 -31.65 -16.10 7.07
CA PHE A 22 -33.02 -15.64 6.86
C PHE A 22 -33.26 -14.17 7.23
N ALA A 23 -32.49 -13.61 8.18
CA ALA A 23 -32.57 -12.19 8.52
C ALA A 23 -31.93 -11.28 7.44
N ILE A 24 -30.92 -11.78 6.71
CA ILE A 24 -30.18 -10.98 5.71
C ILE A 24 -30.86 -11.07 4.32
N VAL A 25 -31.46 -12.21 3.95
CA VAL A 25 -32.07 -12.42 2.62
C VAL A 25 -33.15 -11.39 2.21
N PRO A 26 -34.11 -10.96 3.05
CA PRO A 26 -35.14 -10.01 2.61
C PRO A 26 -34.58 -8.60 2.31
N ASN A 27 -33.36 -8.28 2.75
CA ASN A 27 -32.75 -6.97 2.48
C ASN A 27 -32.08 -6.87 1.10
N TYR A 28 -31.70 -7.99 0.48
CA TYR A 28 -31.13 -8.00 -0.87
C TYR A 28 -32.16 -7.61 -1.95
N ALA A 29 -33.43 -7.96 -1.77
CA ALA A 29 -34.49 -7.66 -2.76
C ALA A 29 -34.86 -6.17 -2.85
N ARG A 30 -34.52 -5.35 -1.83
CA ARG A 30 -34.74 -3.90 -1.87
C ARG A 30 -33.62 -3.13 -2.57
N LEU A 31 -32.46 -3.74 -2.80
CA LEU A 31 -31.31 -3.09 -3.45
C LEU A 31 -31.34 -3.17 -4.98
N THR A 32 -32.16 -4.05 -5.58
CA THR A 32 -32.21 -4.24 -7.04
C THR A 32 -33.23 -3.34 -7.75
N GLY A 33 -33.94 -2.48 -7.01
CA GLY A 33 -35.00 -1.62 -7.55
C GLY A 33 -34.59 -0.16 -7.76
N GLN A 34 -33.31 0.18 -7.62
CA GLN A 34 -32.86 1.55 -7.88
C GLN A 34 -32.79 1.76 -9.40
N PRO A 35 -33.53 2.72 -9.97
CA PRO A 35 -33.41 3.04 -11.38
C PRO A 35 -31.93 3.36 -11.65
N ALA A 36 -31.36 2.68 -12.63
CA ALA A 36 -30.03 3.01 -13.11
C ALA A 36 -30.11 4.43 -13.69
N ASP A 37 -29.78 5.43 -12.87
CA ASP A 37 -29.44 6.75 -13.36
C ASP A 37 -28.26 6.54 -14.31
N THR A 38 -28.55 6.48 -15.61
CA THR A 38 -27.59 6.66 -16.69
C THR A 38 -27.07 8.09 -16.61
N ALA A 39 -26.28 8.37 -15.58
CA ALA A 39 -25.42 9.53 -15.56
C ALA A 39 -24.56 9.43 -16.81
N PRO A 40 -24.49 10.49 -17.64
CA PRO A 40 -23.64 10.48 -18.82
C PRO A 40 -22.24 10.08 -18.41
N GLN A 41 -21.66 9.08 -19.08
CA GLN A 41 -20.27 8.71 -18.87
C GLN A 41 -19.41 9.86 -19.38
N THR A 42 -19.13 10.82 -18.50
CA THR A 42 -18.05 11.76 -18.67
C THR A 42 -16.79 10.92 -18.71
N MET A 43 -16.26 10.69 -19.91
CA MET A 43 -14.95 10.08 -20.06
C MET A 43 -13.98 10.96 -19.28
N ALA A 44 -13.42 10.41 -18.19
CA ALA A 44 -12.43 11.11 -17.41
C ALA A 44 -11.22 11.35 -18.30
N THR A 45 -11.05 12.59 -18.77
CA THR A 45 -9.86 12.98 -19.50
C THR A 45 -8.66 12.76 -18.59
N ILE A 46 -7.77 11.85 -18.98
CA ILE A 46 -6.53 11.58 -18.25
C ILE A 46 -5.66 12.84 -18.32
N ASP A 47 -5.10 13.24 -17.19
CA ASP A 47 -4.20 14.38 -17.13
C ASP A 47 -3.00 14.18 -18.08
N PRO A 48 -2.66 15.15 -18.94
CA PRO A 48 -1.62 14.99 -19.94
C PRO A 48 -0.24 14.70 -19.35
N THR A 49 0.05 15.13 -18.12
CA THR A 49 1.30 14.80 -17.42
C THR A 49 1.39 13.30 -17.13
N ILE A 50 0.28 12.64 -16.83
CA ILE A 50 0.24 11.19 -16.59
C ILE A 50 0.54 10.44 -17.90
N ILE A 51 -0.03 10.89 -19.02
CA ILE A 51 0.26 10.32 -20.36
C ILE A 51 1.74 10.50 -20.70
N ALA A 52 2.31 11.69 -20.42
CA ALA A 52 3.73 11.93 -20.61
C ALA A 52 4.58 10.96 -19.78
N ASN A 53 4.26 10.76 -18.50
CA ASN A 53 4.97 9.82 -17.62
C ASN A 53 4.96 8.38 -18.15
N LEU A 54 3.84 7.92 -18.73
CA LEU A 54 3.73 6.60 -19.35
C LEU A 54 4.66 6.42 -20.57
N THR A 55 5.15 7.51 -21.16
CA THR A 55 6.12 7.47 -22.26
C THR A 55 7.55 7.75 -21.81
N VAL A 56 7.75 8.56 -20.76
CA VAL A 56 9.07 8.97 -20.28
C VAL A 56 9.69 7.92 -19.36
N VAL A 57 8.96 7.44 -18.35
CA VAL A 57 9.51 6.54 -17.32
C VAL A 57 10.05 5.21 -17.90
N PRO A 58 9.37 4.56 -18.88
CA PRO A 58 9.91 3.37 -19.53
C PRO A 58 11.26 3.55 -20.24
N ASN A 59 11.64 4.80 -20.55
CA ASN A 59 12.89 5.14 -21.23
C ASN A 59 13.89 5.86 -20.32
N MET A 60 13.56 6.03 -19.03
CA MET A 60 14.42 6.70 -18.08
C MET A 60 15.63 5.81 -17.76
N PRO A 61 16.87 6.35 -17.82
CA PRO A 61 18.04 5.59 -17.40
C PRO A 61 17.97 5.32 -15.89
N PRO A 62 18.60 4.22 -15.40
CA PRO A 62 18.83 4.03 -13.98
C PRO A 62 19.50 5.26 -13.33
N PRO A 63 19.19 5.56 -12.06
CA PRO A 63 19.89 6.61 -11.33
C PRO A 63 21.39 6.28 -11.22
N THR A 64 22.22 7.30 -11.05
CA THR A 64 23.68 7.15 -10.93
C THR A 64 24.23 8.05 -9.83
N GLY A 65 25.46 7.80 -9.39
CA GLY A 65 26.12 8.62 -8.36
C GLY A 65 25.38 8.57 -7.02
N ASP A 66 25.23 9.74 -6.40
CA ASP A 66 24.69 9.88 -5.03
C ASP A 66 23.24 9.36 -4.91
N GLU A 67 22.40 9.56 -5.93
CA GLU A 67 21.01 9.08 -5.92
C GLU A 67 20.94 7.54 -5.88
N ALA A 68 21.75 6.87 -6.70
CA ALA A 68 21.83 5.41 -6.70
C ALA A 68 22.39 4.90 -5.36
N GLN A 69 23.40 5.57 -4.82
CA GLN A 69 23.97 5.21 -3.52
C GLN A 69 22.93 5.34 -2.40
N GLN A 70 22.15 6.43 -2.38
CA GLN A 70 21.08 6.63 -1.39
C GLN A 70 20.03 5.51 -1.43
N LEU A 71 19.66 5.04 -2.63
CA LEU A 71 18.74 3.91 -2.79
C LEU A 71 19.35 2.58 -2.31
N HIS A 72 20.65 2.36 -2.55
CA HIS A 72 21.36 1.19 -2.02
C HIS A 72 21.47 1.24 -0.49
N ASP A 73 21.76 2.41 0.08
CA ASP A 73 21.84 2.59 1.53
C ASP A 73 20.46 2.37 2.17
N LEU A 74 19.39 2.87 1.55
CA LEU A 74 18.01 2.59 1.98
C LEU A 74 17.72 1.08 1.94
N GLN A 75 18.13 0.35 0.89
CA GLN A 75 17.97 -1.10 0.83
C GLN A 75 18.67 -1.80 1.99
N VAL A 76 19.91 -1.42 2.31
CA VAL A 76 20.66 -1.96 3.45
C VAL A 76 19.93 -1.70 4.76
N GLN A 77 19.40 -0.49 4.98
CA GLN A 77 18.62 -0.18 6.18
C GLN A 77 17.35 -1.00 6.27
N VAL A 78 16.61 -1.12 5.16
CA VAL A 78 15.39 -1.94 5.07
C VAL A 78 15.72 -3.39 5.40
N ASP A 79 16.80 -3.95 4.87
CA ASP A 79 17.20 -5.35 5.10
C ASP A 79 17.71 -5.61 6.52
N ALA A 80 18.38 -4.63 7.14
CA ALA A 80 18.86 -4.73 8.51
C ALA A 80 17.75 -4.56 9.56
N CYS A 81 16.64 -3.89 9.22
CA CYS A 81 15.61 -3.55 10.19
C CYS A 81 14.74 -4.77 10.55
N ALA A 82 14.94 -5.34 11.74
CA ALA A 82 14.20 -6.50 12.23
C ALA A 82 12.71 -6.23 12.50
N ASP A 83 12.31 -4.96 12.58
CA ASP A 83 10.91 -4.61 12.80
C ASP A 83 10.04 -4.80 11.57
N TYR A 84 10.59 -4.80 10.36
CA TYR A 84 9.80 -5.18 9.21
C TYR A 84 9.39 -6.65 9.25
N SER A 85 8.10 -6.92 9.05
CA SER A 85 7.66 -8.24 8.61
C SER A 85 8.26 -8.60 7.24
N ASP A 86 8.42 -9.89 6.94
CA ASP A 86 9.02 -10.34 5.67
C ASP A 86 8.24 -9.83 4.45
N ALA A 87 6.91 -9.87 4.53
CA ALA A 87 6.04 -9.37 3.47
C ALA A 87 6.23 -7.86 3.24
N ARG A 88 6.43 -7.10 4.33
CA ARG A 88 6.69 -5.66 4.23
C ARG A 88 8.06 -5.38 3.63
N ARG A 89 9.08 -6.14 4.04
CA ARG A 89 10.44 -6.03 3.50
C ARG A 89 10.47 -6.28 1.99
N GLU A 90 9.76 -7.30 1.50
CA GLU A 90 9.67 -7.56 0.06
C GLU A 90 8.97 -6.42 -0.71
N GLN A 91 7.91 -5.83 -0.16
CA GLN A 91 7.24 -4.68 -0.77
C GLN A 91 8.19 -3.47 -0.88
N MET A 92 8.97 -3.20 0.18
CA MET A 92 9.98 -2.14 0.18
C MET A 92 11.07 -2.43 -0.86
N ALA A 93 11.60 -3.65 -0.89
CA ALA A 93 12.61 -4.07 -1.86
C ALA A 93 12.10 -3.94 -3.31
N GLN A 94 10.81 -4.23 -3.56
CA GLN A 94 10.21 -4.05 -4.87
C GLN A 94 10.14 -2.57 -5.28
N HIS A 95 9.77 -1.67 -4.37
CA HIS A 95 9.77 -0.22 -4.64
C HIS A 95 11.18 0.31 -4.90
N ILE A 96 12.17 -0.13 -4.11
CA ILE A 96 13.58 0.26 -4.32
C ILE A 96 14.09 -0.25 -5.67
N ARG A 97 13.77 -1.50 -6.04
CA ARG A 97 14.13 -2.08 -7.35
C ARG A 97 13.54 -1.28 -8.51
N TRP A 98 12.31 -0.80 -8.37
CA TRP A 98 11.67 0.10 -9.33
C TRP A 98 12.36 1.45 -9.42
N LEU A 99 12.76 2.04 -8.29
CA LEU A 99 13.50 3.31 -8.28
C LEU A 99 14.90 3.18 -8.89
N LEU A 100 15.58 2.06 -8.62
CA LEU A 100 16.88 1.72 -9.23
C LEU A 100 16.77 1.35 -10.71
N ASN A 101 15.61 0.94 -11.19
CA ASN A 101 15.38 0.59 -12.59
C ASN A 101 13.97 1.00 -13.06
N PRO A 102 13.74 2.31 -13.28
CA PRO A 102 12.40 2.84 -13.58
C PRO A 102 11.68 2.19 -14.76
N PRO A 103 12.35 1.72 -15.83
CA PRO A 103 11.70 0.99 -16.92
C PRO A 103 10.96 -0.29 -16.51
N THR A 104 11.22 -0.82 -15.32
CA THR A 104 10.54 -2.01 -14.79
C THR A 104 9.27 -1.72 -14.01
N ILE A 105 8.88 -0.44 -13.86
CA ILE A 105 7.63 -0.05 -13.20
C ILE A 105 6.45 -0.44 -14.10
N PRO A 106 5.48 -1.24 -13.60
CA PRO A 106 4.28 -1.55 -14.35
C PRO A 106 3.45 -0.30 -14.72
N GLY A 107 2.86 -0.29 -15.91
CA GLY A 107 2.12 0.88 -16.42
C GLY A 107 0.88 1.25 -15.60
N ASP A 108 0.22 0.27 -14.97
CA ASP A 108 -0.88 0.47 -14.03
C ASP A 108 -0.40 1.15 -12.73
N ILE A 109 0.80 0.81 -12.25
CA ILE A 109 1.44 1.50 -11.13
C ILE A 109 1.79 2.94 -11.51
N LEU A 110 2.31 3.20 -12.72
CA LEU A 110 2.56 4.56 -13.20
C LEU A 110 1.27 5.38 -13.29
N LEU A 111 0.19 4.77 -13.80
CA LEU A 111 -1.13 5.40 -13.88
C LEU A 111 -1.68 5.73 -12.48
N ALA A 112 -1.55 4.80 -11.54
CA ALA A 112 -1.99 5.00 -10.15
C ALA A 112 -1.14 6.04 -9.40
N ALA A 113 0.16 6.09 -9.66
CA ALA A 113 1.10 7.03 -9.03
C ALA A 113 0.95 8.46 -9.56
N GLY A 114 0.41 8.63 -10.78
CA GLY A 114 -0.01 9.92 -11.32
C GLY A 114 1.14 10.79 -11.81
N LYS A 115 1.19 12.04 -11.34
CA LYS A 115 2.06 13.09 -11.89
C LYS A 115 3.54 12.95 -11.53
N HIS A 116 3.85 12.40 -10.37
CA HIS A 116 5.21 12.27 -9.85
C HIS A 116 5.47 10.81 -9.44
N PRO A 117 5.55 9.87 -10.40
CA PRO A 117 5.48 8.44 -10.09
C PRO A 117 6.59 7.98 -9.15
N LEU A 118 7.84 8.43 -9.36
CA LEU A 118 8.96 8.04 -8.50
C LEU A 118 8.82 8.59 -7.08
N ALA A 119 8.46 9.87 -6.95
CA ALA A 119 8.21 10.49 -5.64
C ALA A 119 7.04 9.81 -4.90
N ARG A 120 6.01 9.35 -5.63
CA ARG A 120 4.90 8.58 -5.06
C ARG A 120 5.29 7.18 -4.61
N LEU A 121 6.25 6.53 -5.26
CA LEU A 121 6.82 5.27 -4.78
C LEU A 121 7.56 5.47 -3.45
N ILE A 122 8.34 6.55 -3.32
CA ILE A 122 9.02 6.93 -2.08
C ILE A 122 7.99 7.24 -0.98
N PHE A 123 6.95 8.01 -1.30
CA PHE A 123 5.87 8.31 -0.37
C PHE A 123 5.16 7.04 0.10
N GLY A 124 4.86 6.11 -0.81
CA GLY A 124 4.27 4.81 -0.48
C GLY A 124 5.13 4.02 0.51
N MET A 125 6.45 4.00 0.30
CA MET A 125 7.39 3.41 1.26
C MET A 125 7.32 4.11 2.63
N ALA A 126 7.33 5.44 2.68
CA ALA A 126 7.25 6.19 3.93
C ALA A 126 5.94 5.93 4.70
N VAL A 127 4.81 5.80 3.99
CA VAL A 127 3.51 5.44 4.58
C VAL A 127 3.52 4.00 5.10
N TYR A 128 4.13 3.07 4.37
CA TYR A 128 4.28 1.68 4.80
C TYR A 128 5.14 1.55 6.06
N THR A 129 6.29 2.22 6.11
CA THR A 129 7.15 2.30 7.31
C THR A 129 6.40 2.82 8.52
N SER A 130 5.69 3.95 8.38
CA SER A 130 4.95 4.57 9.50
C SER A 130 3.78 3.72 9.95
N SER A 131 3.11 3.03 9.01
CA SER A 131 2.03 2.10 9.33
C SER A 131 2.55 0.89 10.10
N GLU A 132 3.67 0.30 9.67
CA GLU A 132 4.30 -0.83 10.38
C GLU A 132 4.74 -0.42 11.80
N TRP A 133 5.32 0.77 11.95
CA TRP A 133 5.72 1.31 13.26
C TRP A 133 4.52 1.53 14.17
N ARG A 134 3.43 2.09 13.64
CA ARG A 134 2.16 2.26 14.37
C ARG A 134 1.54 0.93 14.80
N LEU A 135 1.60 -0.09 13.95
CA LEU A 135 1.06 -1.43 14.26
C LEU A 135 1.82 -2.14 15.38
N LYS A 136 3.04 -1.68 15.70
CA LYS A 136 3.86 -2.17 16.82
C LYS A 136 3.77 -1.32 18.08
N ASP A 137 2.79 -0.42 18.16
CA ASP A 137 2.64 0.55 19.25
C ASP A 137 3.79 1.56 19.35
N ARG A 138 4.44 1.88 18.22
CA ARG A 138 5.47 2.92 18.09
C ARG A 138 6.62 2.81 19.13
N PRO A 139 7.36 1.70 19.17
CA PRO A 139 8.50 1.59 20.08
C PRO A 139 9.55 2.65 19.73
N ALA A 140 10.06 3.36 20.74
CA ALA A 140 10.99 4.48 20.57
C ALA A 140 12.39 4.02 20.10
N ASP A 141 12.71 2.74 20.27
CA ASP A 141 13.95 2.09 19.83
C ASP A 141 13.79 1.33 18.49
N SER A 142 12.66 1.52 17.80
CA SER A 142 12.37 0.91 16.51
C SER A 142 13.35 1.34 15.41
N CYS A 143 13.89 0.37 14.67
CA CYS A 143 14.72 0.66 13.49
C CYS A 143 13.92 1.34 12.35
N LEU A 144 12.58 1.30 12.40
CA LEU A 144 11.71 1.95 11.41
C LEU A 144 11.79 3.47 11.45
N ILE A 145 12.21 4.06 12.58
CA ILE A 145 12.32 5.52 12.72
C ILE A 145 13.42 6.06 11.78
N GLU A 146 14.60 5.44 11.79
CA GLU A 146 15.73 5.84 10.93
C GLU A 146 15.44 5.59 9.45
N VAL A 147 14.78 4.47 9.12
CA VAL A 147 14.30 4.22 7.75
C VAL A 147 13.30 5.29 7.33
N GLY A 148 12.38 5.67 8.22
CA GLY A 148 11.39 6.73 8.00
C GLY A 148 12.03 8.10 7.76
N ARG A 149 13.06 8.47 8.52
CA ARG A 149 13.83 9.70 8.35
C ARG A 149 14.57 9.73 7.01
N THR A 150 15.22 8.63 6.63
CA THR A 150 15.86 8.49 5.31
C THR A 150 14.84 8.70 4.18
N LEU A 151 13.65 8.12 4.30
CA LEU A 151 12.58 8.30 3.32
C LEU A 151 12.04 9.75 3.28
N ASN A 152 11.95 10.43 4.42
CA ASN A 152 11.61 11.85 4.47
C ASN A 152 12.64 12.72 3.76
N ASP A 153 13.92 12.47 3.97
CA ASP A 153 14.99 13.20 3.27
C ASP A 153 14.87 13.01 1.76
N MET A 154 14.62 11.78 1.31
CA MET A 154 14.37 11.47 -0.10
C MET A 154 13.12 12.17 -0.66
N LEU A 155 12.04 12.27 0.13
CA LEU A 155 10.82 13.01 -0.26
C LEU A 155 11.13 14.49 -0.46
N VAL A 156 11.85 15.11 0.48
CA VAL A 156 12.25 16.52 0.39
C VAL A 156 13.14 16.75 -0.83
N THR A 157 14.10 15.87 -1.10
CA THR A 157 14.93 15.93 -2.31
C THR A 157 14.09 15.81 -3.59
N ALA A 158 13.03 15.01 -3.58
CA ALA A 158 12.08 14.88 -4.68
C ALA A 158 11.08 16.05 -4.79
N GLY A 159 11.14 17.03 -3.89
CA GLY A 159 10.24 18.19 -3.86
C GLY A 159 8.88 17.91 -3.24
N GLU A 160 8.73 16.81 -2.50
CA GLU A 160 7.53 16.44 -1.74
C GLU A 160 7.64 16.85 -0.27
N GLU A 161 6.50 16.84 0.43
CA GLU A 161 6.45 17.10 1.88
C GLU A 161 6.85 15.85 2.68
N ALA A 162 7.69 16.04 3.69
CA ALA A 162 8.07 14.99 4.63
C ALA A 162 6.91 14.58 5.54
N LEU A 163 6.90 13.33 5.99
CA LEU A 163 5.95 12.87 7.01
C LEU A 163 6.42 13.32 8.40
N THR A 164 5.59 14.04 9.15
CA THR A 164 5.94 14.57 10.49
C THR A 164 5.93 13.53 11.62
N ILE A 165 5.58 12.28 11.33
CA ILE A 165 5.44 11.23 12.35
C ILE A 165 6.78 10.79 12.95
N TYR A 166 7.91 11.00 12.27
CA TYR A 166 9.23 10.55 12.74
C TYR A 166 9.98 11.60 13.58
N ASP A 167 9.31 12.73 13.86
CA ASP A 167 9.81 13.83 14.70
C ASP A 167 9.47 13.66 16.19
N GLU A 168 8.62 12.67 16.51
CA GLU A 168 8.23 12.26 17.87
C GLU A 168 9.39 11.57 18.63
#